data_AF-X0Y2U0-F1
#
_entry.id   AF-X0Y2U0-F1
#
_cell.length_a   1.000
_cell.length_b   1.000
_cell.length_c   1.000
_cell.angle_alpha   90.00
_cell.angle_beta   90.00
_cell.angle_gamma   90.00
#
_symmetry.space_group_name_H-M   'P 1'
#
loop_
_entity.id
_entity.type
_entity.pdbx_description
1 polymer ?
#
loop_
_entity_poly.entity_id
_entity_poly.type
_entity_poly.pdbx_seq_one_letter_code
_entity_poly.pdbx_strand_id
1 'polypeptide(L)'
;ITNCNFCGACVETCEEFAAIELVREEAPIIDKARYRGVWVFAEQKEGRIANVTFELLCEGRKLANKLGEPLCAMLLGDQVAKTARDLVCF
;
A
#
# COMPACT_ATOMS: atom_id res chain seq x y z
N ILE A 1 17.47 -16.03 19.14
CA ILE A 1 16.35 -15.05 19.28
C ILE A 1 15.96 -14.42 17.93
N THR A 2 16.59 -14.79 16.81
CA THR A 2 16.42 -14.13 15.51
C THR A 2 15.09 -14.38 14.77
N ASN A 3 14.13 -15.10 15.35
CA ASN A 3 12.87 -15.46 14.69
C ASN A 3 11.61 -15.16 15.54
N CYS A 4 11.74 -14.33 16.58
CA CYS A 4 10.60 -13.89 17.39
C CYS A 4 9.74 -12.88 16.60
N ASN A 5 8.42 -13.07 16.56
CA ASN A 5 7.46 -12.18 15.89
C ASN A 5 6.57 -11.39 16.87
N PHE A 6 6.92 -11.35 18.16
CA PHE A 6 6.16 -10.65 19.22
C PHE A 6 4.68 -11.05 19.37
N CYS A 7 4.33 -12.29 18.99
CA CYS A 7 2.94 -12.78 19.10
C CYS A 7 2.43 -12.88 20.54
N GLY A 8 3.33 -13.13 21.51
CA GLY A 8 3.00 -13.23 22.94
C GLY A 8 2.70 -14.63 23.46
N ALA A 9 2.69 -15.65 22.59
CA ALA A 9 2.37 -17.04 22.97
C ALA A 9 3.33 -17.63 24.01
N CYS A 10 4.56 -17.10 24.13
CA CYS A 10 5.53 -17.55 25.13
C CYS A 10 5.32 -16.96 26.53
N VAL A 11 4.57 -15.86 26.68
CA VAL A 11 4.37 -15.20 27.98
C VAL A 11 3.33 -15.94 28.83
N GLU A 12 2.23 -16.37 28.23
CA GLU A 12 1.17 -17.14 28.90
C GLU A 12 1.72 -18.43 29.52
N THR A 13 2.57 -19.17 28.81
CA THR A 13 3.19 -20.41 29.32
C THR A 13 4.25 -20.15 30.40
N CYS A 14 4.78 -18.92 30.48
CA CYS A 14 5.90 -18.58 31.36
C CYS A 14 5.45 -17.94 32.69
N GLU A 15 4.15 -17.90 32.98
CA GLU A 15 3.59 -17.29 34.20
C GLU A 15 4.26 -17.76 35.50
N GLU A 16 4.56 -19.06 35.61
CA GLU A 16 5.17 -19.63 36.82
C GLU A 16 6.66 -19.26 36.98
N PHE A 17 7.36 -19.01 35.88
CA PHE A 17 8.81 -18.81 35.87
C PHE A 17 9.22 -17.34 35.75
N ALA A 18 8.32 -16.47 35.29
CA ALA A 18 8.55 -15.04 35.08
C ALA A 18 9.84 -14.72 34.29
N ALA A 19 10.27 -15.62 33.39
CA ALA A 19 11.53 -15.49 32.65
C ALA A 19 11.40 -14.66 31.37
N ILE A 20 10.17 -14.42 30.89
CA ILE A 20 9.88 -13.71 29.65
C ILE A 20 8.87 -12.60 29.95
N GLU A 21 9.23 -11.37 29.59
CA GLU A 21 8.35 -10.20 29.63
C GLU A 21 8.13 -9.68 28.21
N LEU A 22 6.88 -9.37 27.86
CA LEU A 22 6.53 -8.80 26.56
C LEU A 22 6.28 -7.31 26.70
N VAL A 23 7.31 -6.51 26.45
CA VAL A 23 7.21 -5.07 26.32
C VAL A 23 6.82 -4.73 24.88
N ARG A 24 5.59 -4.24 24.68
CA ARG A 24 5.14 -3.69 23.40
C ARG A 24 5.23 -2.17 23.47
N GLU A 25 5.98 -1.57 22.55
CA GLU A 25 5.83 -0.14 22.31
C GLU A 25 4.46 0.10 21.67
N GLU A 26 3.69 1.04 22.22
CA GLU A 26 2.42 1.43 21.61
C GLU A 26 2.70 2.05 20.25
N ALA A 27 2.10 1.50 19.20
CA ALA A 27 2.20 2.08 17.88
C ALA A 27 1.66 3.53 17.92
N PRO A 28 2.29 4.47 17.19
CA PRO A 28 1.79 5.83 17.14
C PRO A 28 0.34 5.83 16.64
N ILE A 29 -0.51 6.65 17.28
CA ILE A 29 -1.89 6.84 16.83
C ILE A 29 -1.82 7.61 15.50
N ILE A 30 -2.02 6.88 14.39
CA ILE A 30 -2.07 7.45 13.05
C ILE A 30 -3.53 7.73 12.69
N ASP A 31 -3.87 9.00 12.48
CA ASP A 31 -5.16 9.40 11.92
C ASP A 31 -5.21 9.10 10.41
N LYS A 32 -5.71 7.90 10.08
CA LYS A 32 -5.87 7.44 8.70
C LYS A 32 -6.93 8.23 7.92
N ALA A 33 -7.83 8.97 8.59
CA ALA A 33 -8.85 9.77 7.92
C ALA A 33 -8.24 10.93 7.12
N ARG A 34 -6.98 11.28 7.39
CA ARG A 34 -6.23 12.29 6.63
C ARG A 34 -5.74 11.81 5.28
N TYR A 35 -5.77 10.52 4.98
CA TYR A 35 -5.32 9.98 3.70
C TYR A 35 -6.37 10.24 2.61
N ARG A 36 -5.90 10.67 1.44
CA ARG A 36 -6.72 11.14 0.34
C ARG A 36 -6.24 10.55 -0.98
N GLY A 37 -7.15 10.44 -1.94
CA GLY A 37 -6.85 9.96 -3.28
C GLY A 37 -7.00 8.45 -3.49
N VAL A 38 -7.23 8.08 -4.75
CA VAL A 38 -7.23 6.70 -5.26
C VAL A 38 -5.97 6.54 -6.12
N TRP A 39 -5.17 5.52 -5.85
CA TRP A 39 -3.90 5.30 -6.56
C TRP A 39 -3.96 3.98 -7.34
N VAL A 40 -3.63 4.04 -8.62
CA VAL A 40 -3.51 2.88 -9.50
C VAL A 40 -2.04 2.69 -9.82
N PHE A 41 -1.51 1.50 -9.56
CA PHE A 41 -0.18 1.14 -10.02
C PHE A 41 -0.23 0.82 -11.52
N ALA A 42 0.52 1.59 -12.31
CA ALA A 42 0.61 1.43 -13.74
C ALA A 42 1.76 0.49 -14.09
N GLU A 43 1.45 -0.80 -14.23
CA GLU A 43 2.44 -1.80 -14.60
C GLU A 43 2.97 -1.53 -16.02
N GLN A 44 4.29 -1.62 -16.17
CA GLN A 44 4.96 -1.52 -17.47
C GLN A 44 5.96 -2.66 -17.66
N LYS A 45 6.11 -3.10 -18.89
CA LYS A 45 7.17 -4.01 -19.33
C LYS A 45 7.85 -3.43 -20.56
N GLU A 46 9.17 -3.23 -20.47
CA GLU A 46 9.97 -2.63 -21.56
C GLU A 46 9.40 -1.29 -22.06
N GLY A 47 8.94 -0.44 -21.14
CA GLY A 47 8.37 0.87 -21.45
C GLY A 47 6.96 0.84 -22.05
N ARG A 48 6.30 -0.34 -22.10
CA ARG A 48 4.92 -0.50 -22.56
C ARG A 48 4.00 -0.75 -21.38
N ILE A 49 2.93 0.03 -21.28
CA ILE A 49 1.91 -0.14 -20.24
C ILE A 49 1.14 -1.43 -20.46
N ALA A 50 0.92 -2.20 -19.40
CA ALA A 50 0.04 -3.35 -19.44
C ALA A 50 -1.42 -2.90 -19.58
N ASN A 51 -2.18 -3.53 -20.50
CA ASN A 51 -3.57 -3.14 -20.79
C ASN A 51 -4.48 -3.09 -19.55
N VAL A 52 -4.25 -3.99 -18.57
CA VAL A 52 -4.98 -4.02 -17.30
C VAL A 52 -4.91 -2.69 -16.54
N THR A 53 -3.84 -1.90 -16.72
CA THR A 53 -3.72 -0.57 -16.12
C THR A 53 -4.86 0.34 -16.56
N PHE A 54 -5.25 0.31 -17.83
CA PHE A 54 -6.33 1.16 -18.34
C PHE A 54 -7.70 0.75 -17.78
N GLU A 55 -7.95 -0.55 -17.64
CA GLU A 55 -9.16 -1.07 -17.00
C GLU A 55 -9.25 -0.62 -15.54
N LEU A 56 -8.13 -0.70 -14.81
CA LEU A 56 -8.02 -0.24 -13.42
C LEU A 56 -8.17 1.27 -13.29
N LEU A 57 -7.66 2.06 -14.24
CA LEU A 57 -7.86 3.52 -14.25
C LEU A 57 -9.33 3.87 -14.50
N CYS A 58 -10.02 3.14 -15.37
CA CYS A 58 -11.46 3.31 -15.62
C CYS A 58 -12.30 3.04 -14.36
N GLU A 59 -12.10 1.89 -13.70
CA GLU A 59 -12.81 1.59 -12.45
C GLU A 59 -12.36 2.49 -11.29
N GLY A 60 -11.06 2.81 -11.23
CA GLY A 60 -10.47 3.75 -10.27
C GLY A 60 -11.08 5.14 -10.39
N ARG A 61 -11.38 5.62 -11.61
CA ARG A 61 -12.08 6.88 -11.84
C ARG A 61 -13.50 6.85 -11.27
N LYS A 62 -14.25 5.76 -11.47
CA LYS A 62 -15.58 5.59 -10.88
C LYS A 62 -15.52 5.62 -9.35
N LEU A 63 -14.53 4.95 -8.76
CA LEU A 63 -14.30 4.96 -7.30
C LEU A 63 -13.92 6.35 -6.79
N ALA A 64 -12.96 7.01 -7.44
CA ALA A 64 -12.50 8.35 -7.09
C ALA A 64 -13.66 9.37 -7.11
N ASN A 65 -14.51 9.30 -8.13
CA ASN A 65 -15.70 10.16 -8.23
C ASN A 65 -16.70 9.90 -7.10
N LYS A 66 -16.94 8.63 -6.74
CA LYS A 66 -17.83 8.28 -5.61
C LYS A 66 -17.30 8.79 -4.26
N LEU A 67 -15.98 8.80 -4.10
CA LEU A 67 -15.33 9.27 -2.87
C LEU A 67 -15.09 10.79 -2.86
N GLY A 68 -15.21 11.47 -4.00
CA GLY A 68 -14.85 12.89 -4.13
C GLY A 68 -13.34 13.13 -4.03
N GLU A 69 -12.54 12.17 -4.49
CA GLU A 69 -11.08 12.13 -4.34
C GLU A 69 -10.35 12.22 -5.69
N PRO A 70 -9.08 12.67 -5.72
CA PRO A 70 -8.28 12.61 -6.93
C PRO A 70 -7.88 11.17 -7.28
N LEU A 71 -7.74 10.87 -8.57
CA LEU A 71 -7.15 9.63 -9.07
C LEU A 71 -5.69 9.88 -9.49
N CYS A 72 -4.77 9.02 -9.06
CA CYS A 72 -3.35 9.08 -9.40
C CYS A 72 -2.91 7.76 -10.05
N ALA A 73 -2.09 7.84 -11.09
CA ALA A 73 -1.43 6.69 -11.70
C ALA A 73 0.06 6.70 -11.32
N MET A 74 0.53 5.64 -10.67
CA MET A 74 1.93 5.49 -10.24
C MET A 74 2.69 4.59 -11.22
N LEU A 75 3.55 5.19 -12.03
CA LEU A 75 4.39 4.51 -13.02
C LEU A 75 5.85 4.49 -12.54
N LEU A 76 6.43 3.29 -12.45
CA LEU A 76 7.83 3.09 -12.03
C LEU A 76 8.64 2.48 -13.18
N GLY A 77 9.82 3.03 -13.46
CA GLY A 77 10.75 2.52 -14.45
C GLY A 77 11.76 3.54 -14.93
N ASP A 78 12.75 3.09 -15.71
CA ASP A 78 13.72 3.94 -16.38
C ASP A 78 13.17 4.49 -17.70
N GLN A 79 13.40 5.77 -17.98
CA GLN A 79 12.99 6.45 -19.22
C GLN A 79 11.50 6.35 -19.60
N VAL A 80 10.62 6.14 -18.62
CA VAL A 80 9.16 5.96 -18.83
C VAL A 80 8.37 7.26 -19.02
N ALA A 81 9.04 8.42 -19.04
CA ALA A 81 8.40 9.73 -19.13
C ALA A 81 7.53 9.92 -20.40
N LYS A 82 7.91 9.27 -21.50
CA LYS A 82 7.11 9.30 -22.74
C LYS A 82 5.80 8.54 -22.57
N THR A 83 5.88 7.33 -22.03
CA THR A 83 4.74 6.44 -21.81
C THR A 83 3.80 6.93 -20.71
N ALA A 84 4.29 7.72 -19.75
CA ALA A 84 3.46 8.32 -18.70
C ALA A 84 2.30 9.16 -19.25
N ARG A 85 2.45 9.75 -20.44
CA ARG A 85 1.39 10.54 -21.09
C ARG A 85 0.16 9.72 -21.44
N ASP A 86 0.34 8.43 -21.70
CA ASP A 86 -0.75 7.52 -22.06
C ASP A 86 -1.69 7.27 -20.87
N LEU A 87 -1.24 7.52 -19.63
CA LEU A 87 -2.00 7.30 -18.40
C LEU A 87 -2.92 8.47 -17.99
N VAL A 88 -2.71 9.66 -18.57
CA VAL A 88 -3.40 10.90 -18.15
C VAL A 88 -4.44 11.39 -19.17
N CYS A 89 -4.53 10.73 -20.32
CA CYS A 89 -5.35 11.17 -21.46
C CYS A 89 -6.78 10.56 -21.46
N PHE A 90 -7.21 9.90 -20.37
CA PHE A 90 -8.50 9.22 -20.25
C PHE A 90 -9.42 9.88 -19.22
#